data_AF-A0A1V3JWS6-F1
#
_entry.id   AF-A0A1V3JWS6-F1
#
_cell.length_a   1.000
_cell.length_b   1.000
_cell.length_c   1.000
_cell.angle_alpha   90.00
_cell.angle_beta   90.00
_cell.angle_gamma   90.00
#
_symmetry.space_group_name_H-M   'P 1'
#
loop_
_entity.id
_entity.type
_entity.pdbx_description
1 polymer ?
#
loop_
_entity_poly.entity_id
_entity_poly.type
_entity_poly.pdbx_seq_one_letter_code
_entity_poly.pdbx_strand_id
1 'polypeptide(L)'
;MQFFSRLLARVIDGCLCYFVSFVTGIRPQSEKQLTFSPKQKVYYANHSSHGDFMLVWVSLPQTWRMETRPVAAAEYWQKNRLRRFIIQQVFNGVLIARQSESPETAITLMSEALRHHSLIIFPEGTRNTDENQPLLPFKSGIYYLAQQNPDIEFVPIWIDNISHVLPKGKWLPIPLLCDVYIGEPLKLADNEAKQAFLDRTTNALLALNLNQTEEKP
;
A
#
# COMPACT_ATOMS: atom_id res chain seq x y z
N MET A 1 24.40 -12.48 -13.31
CA MET A 1 23.87 -11.18 -12.84
C MET A 1 22.59 -11.29 -12.03
N GLN A 2 21.55 -12.02 -12.47
CA GLN A 2 20.25 -12.10 -11.76
C GLN A 2 20.31 -12.74 -10.36
N PHE A 3 21.24 -13.66 -10.11
CA PHE A 3 21.38 -14.28 -8.78
C PHE A 3 21.96 -13.30 -7.74
N PHE A 4 23.01 -12.58 -8.11
CA PHE A 4 23.63 -11.55 -7.24
C PHE A 4 22.67 -10.40 -6.94
N SER A 5 21.87 -9.97 -7.92
CA SER A 5 20.86 -8.93 -7.67
C SER A 5 19.75 -9.41 -6.74
N ARG A 6 19.32 -10.68 -6.82
CA ARG A 6 18.35 -11.27 -5.88
C ARG A 6 18.92 -11.41 -4.47
N LEU A 7 20.18 -11.81 -4.32
CA LEU A 7 20.83 -11.90 -3.02
C LEU A 7 20.98 -10.52 -2.38
N LEU A 8 21.46 -9.53 -3.14
CA LEU A 8 21.58 -8.15 -2.69
C LEU A 8 20.21 -7.56 -2.33
N ALA A 9 19.17 -7.81 -3.13
CA ALA A 9 17.81 -7.37 -2.83
C ALA A 9 17.28 -7.97 -1.52
N ARG A 10 17.57 -9.24 -1.21
CA ARG A 10 17.20 -9.86 0.08
C ARG A 10 17.93 -9.25 1.27
N VAL A 11 19.20 -8.92 1.11
CA VAL A 11 19.96 -8.23 2.17
C VAL A 11 19.39 -6.83 2.39
N ILE A 12 19.12 -6.08 1.32
CA ILE A 12 18.51 -4.75 1.41
C ILE A 12 17.10 -4.83 2.01
N ASP A 13 16.27 -5.81 1.62
CA ASP A 13 14.97 -6.09 2.26
C ASP A 13 15.10 -6.28 3.77
N GLY A 14 16.03 -7.15 4.20
CA GLY A 14 16.27 -7.41 5.62
C GLY A 14 16.74 -6.15 6.37
N CYS A 15 17.70 -5.41 5.82
CA CYS A 15 18.19 -4.16 6.42
C CYS A 15 17.10 -3.10 6.50
N LEU A 16 16.29 -2.96 5.45
CA LEU A 16 15.21 -1.98 5.38
C LEU A 16 14.09 -2.34 6.35
N CYS A 17 13.71 -3.62 6.41
CA CYS A 17 12.76 -4.14 7.38
C CYS A 17 13.23 -3.86 8.80
N TYR A 18 14.47 -4.20 9.13
CA TYR A 18 15.03 -3.94 10.46
C TYR A 18 15.04 -2.44 10.79
N PHE A 19 15.48 -1.60 9.85
CA PHE A 19 15.51 -0.16 10.04
C PHE A 19 14.12 0.43 10.26
N VAL A 20 13.15 0.08 9.41
CA VAL A 20 11.77 0.57 9.54
C VAL A 20 11.15 0.07 10.83
N SER A 21 11.25 -1.22 11.14
CA SER A 21 10.77 -1.80 12.40
C SER A 21 11.41 -1.16 13.63
N PHE A 22 12.70 -0.81 13.57
CA PHE A 22 13.38 -0.11 14.65
C PHE A 22 12.88 1.33 14.84
N VAL A 23 12.65 2.05 13.74
CA VAL A 23 12.22 3.45 13.77
C VAL A 23 10.73 3.60 14.11
N THR A 24 9.88 2.70 13.63
CA THR A 24 8.41 2.82 13.73
C THR A 24 7.77 1.83 14.68
N GLY A 25 8.53 0.87 15.22
CA GLY A 25 7.99 -0.20 16.05
C GLY A 25 7.18 -1.27 15.30
N ILE A 26 6.92 -1.09 14.00
CA ILE A 26 6.12 -2.03 13.20
C ILE A 26 6.80 -3.39 13.13
N ARG A 27 6.00 -4.43 13.35
CA ARG A 27 6.43 -5.82 13.17
C ARG A 27 5.70 -6.44 11.99
N PRO A 28 6.39 -7.23 11.15
CA PRO A 28 5.72 -8.01 10.12
C PRO A 28 4.72 -8.97 10.77
N GLN A 29 3.53 -9.05 10.19
CA GLN A 29 2.51 -10.03 10.55
C GLN A 29 3.02 -11.44 10.21
N SER A 30 2.62 -12.43 11.02
CA SER A 30 2.91 -13.83 10.73
C SER A 30 1.97 -14.33 9.63
N GLU A 31 2.47 -15.18 8.73
CA GLU A 31 1.61 -15.84 7.72
C GLU A 31 0.43 -16.59 8.37
N LYS A 32 0.60 -17.11 9.59
CA LYS A 32 -0.45 -17.82 10.34
C LYS A 32 -1.60 -16.94 10.81
N GLN A 33 -1.40 -15.62 10.85
CA GLN A 33 -2.42 -14.65 11.26
C GLN A 33 -3.32 -14.25 10.08
N LEU A 34 -2.92 -14.57 8.84
CA LEU A 34 -3.63 -14.18 7.65
C LEU A 34 -4.41 -15.38 7.09
N THR A 35 -5.70 -15.18 6.82
CA THR A 35 -6.64 -16.20 6.36
C THR A 35 -6.58 -16.45 4.84
N PHE A 36 -5.70 -15.73 4.13
CA PHE A 36 -5.63 -15.69 2.68
C PHE A 36 -4.20 -15.86 2.15
N SER A 37 -4.08 -16.15 0.84
CA SER A 37 -2.78 -16.35 0.18
C SER A 37 -2.14 -15.03 -0.28
N PRO A 38 -0.82 -14.94 -0.39
CA PRO A 38 -0.13 -13.73 -0.88
C PRO A 38 -0.42 -13.34 -2.33
N LYS A 39 -0.80 -14.33 -3.15
CA LYS A 39 -0.76 -14.19 -4.60
C LYS A 39 -1.90 -13.33 -5.12
N GLN A 40 -1.54 -12.42 -6.03
CA GLN A 40 -2.45 -11.64 -6.86
C GLN A 40 -3.54 -10.95 -6.03
N LYS A 41 -3.08 -10.12 -5.09
CA LYS A 41 -3.90 -9.27 -4.23
C LYS A 41 -3.70 -7.80 -4.56
N VAL A 42 -4.70 -7.01 -4.28
CA VAL A 42 -4.57 -5.55 -4.20
C VAL A 42 -4.67 -5.14 -2.74
N TYR A 43 -3.52 -4.89 -2.12
CA TYR A 43 -3.46 -4.25 -0.81
C TYR A 43 -3.76 -2.76 -0.98
N TYR A 44 -4.82 -2.26 -0.34
CA TYR A 44 -5.16 -0.85 -0.42
C TYR A 44 -5.17 -0.21 0.96
N ALA A 45 -4.59 0.98 1.07
CA ALA A 45 -4.39 1.64 2.36
C ALA A 45 -4.74 3.12 2.32
N ASN A 46 -4.93 3.70 3.50
CA ASN A 46 -4.99 5.14 3.69
C ASN A 46 -3.61 5.76 3.41
N HIS A 47 -3.60 7.00 2.91
CA HIS A 47 -2.39 7.68 2.48
C HIS A 47 -2.24 9.02 3.17
N SER A 48 -1.27 9.18 4.06
CA SER A 48 -0.96 10.43 4.77
C SER A 48 0.50 10.88 4.59
N SER A 49 1.40 9.98 4.18
CA SER A 49 2.83 10.23 4.09
C SER A 49 3.47 9.54 2.88
N HIS A 50 4.73 9.89 2.57
CA HIS A 50 5.50 9.15 1.54
C HIS A 50 5.98 7.78 2.02
N GLY A 51 6.02 7.53 3.33
CA GLY A 51 6.48 6.29 3.94
C GLY A 51 5.40 5.21 4.05
N ASP A 52 4.14 5.52 3.73
CA ASP A 52 3.01 4.60 3.94
C ASP A 52 3.18 3.29 3.18
N PHE A 53 3.64 3.35 1.92
CA PHE A 53 3.88 2.14 1.13
C PHE A 53 4.94 1.26 1.79
N MET A 54 5.92 1.87 2.45
CA MET A 54 6.93 1.13 3.20
C MET A 54 6.25 0.42 4.35
N LEU A 55 5.42 1.10 5.15
CA LEU A 55 4.77 0.51 6.30
C LEU A 55 3.87 -0.68 5.92
N VAL A 56 3.10 -0.53 4.84
CA VAL A 56 2.34 -1.65 4.26
C VAL A 56 3.28 -2.77 3.85
N TRP A 57 4.37 -2.45 3.14
CA TRP A 57 5.29 -3.47 2.66
C TRP A 57 5.96 -4.22 3.83
N VAL A 58 6.44 -3.52 4.86
CA VAL A 58 7.12 -4.15 6.01
C VAL A 58 6.15 -4.93 6.92
N SER A 59 4.86 -4.55 6.96
CA SER A 59 3.86 -5.30 7.73
C SER A 59 3.51 -6.64 7.10
N LEU A 60 3.77 -6.83 5.79
CA LEU A 60 3.57 -8.12 5.13
C LEU A 60 4.65 -9.15 5.53
N PRO A 61 4.29 -10.45 5.56
CA PRO A 61 5.25 -11.53 5.70
C PRO A 61 6.37 -11.45 4.65
N GLN A 62 7.58 -11.87 5.01
CA GLN A 62 8.77 -11.70 4.16
C GLN A 62 8.64 -12.30 2.76
N THR A 63 8.05 -13.48 2.66
CA THR A 63 7.80 -14.17 1.39
C THR A 63 6.83 -13.37 0.51
N TRP A 64 5.83 -12.73 1.12
CA TRP A 64 4.80 -11.94 0.44
C TRP A 64 5.36 -10.65 -0.12
N ARG A 65 6.28 -10.00 0.61
CA ARG A 65 6.99 -8.78 0.16
C ARG A 65 7.69 -8.94 -1.19
N MET A 66 8.22 -10.13 -1.47
CA MET A 66 8.90 -10.43 -2.74
C MET A 66 7.93 -10.53 -3.92
N GLU A 67 6.66 -10.82 -3.68
CA GLU A 67 5.60 -10.92 -4.69
C GLU A 67 4.78 -9.63 -4.83
N THR A 68 4.97 -8.66 -3.93
CA THR A 68 4.21 -7.42 -3.88
C THR A 68 4.98 -6.24 -4.47
N ARG A 69 4.30 -5.43 -5.30
CA ARG A 69 4.84 -4.22 -5.95
C ARG A 69 4.03 -2.99 -5.54
N PRO A 70 4.66 -1.92 -5.04
CA PRO A 70 3.95 -0.67 -4.85
C PRO A 70 3.64 -0.02 -6.20
N VAL A 71 2.42 0.48 -6.35
CA VAL A 71 2.04 1.36 -7.44
C VAL A 71 2.39 2.79 -7.04
N ALA A 72 3.19 3.46 -7.87
CA ALA A 72 3.68 4.78 -7.50
C ALA A 72 3.81 5.74 -8.68
N ALA A 73 3.78 7.02 -8.35
CA ALA A 73 3.91 8.10 -9.33
C ALA A 73 5.31 8.15 -9.93
N ALA A 74 5.41 8.03 -11.25
CA ALA A 74 6.67 8.02 -11.98
C ALA A 74 7.51 9.27 -11.69
N GLU A 75 6.87 10.45 -11.62
CA GLU A 75 7.54 11.75 -11.47
C GLU A 75 8.30 11.86 -10.15
N TYR A 76 7.79 11.26 -9.07
CA TYR A 76 8.44 11.27 -7.76
C TYR A 76 9.69 10.37 -7.73
N TRP A 77 9.57 9.16 -8.30
CA TRP A 77 10.58 8.10 -8.20
C TRP A 77 11.68 8.23 -9.25
N GLN A 78 11.38 8.84 -10.39
CA GLN A 78 12.35 9.07 -11.45
C GLN A 78 13.23 10.31 -11.23
N LYS A 79 12.97 11.09 -10.17
CA LYS A 79 13.68 12.36 -9.89
C LYS A 79 15.20 12.22 -9.69
N ASN A 80 15.69 11.12 -9.12
CA ASN A 80 17.13 10.90 -8.93
C ASN A 80 17.53 9.42 -9.04
N ARG A 81 18.84 9.16 -9.22
CA ARG A 81 19.39 7.82 -9.44
C ARG A 81 19.13 6.86 -8.27
N LEU A 82 19.16 7.38 -7.03
CA LEU A 82 18.92 6.58 -5.83
C LEU A 82 17.46 6.10 -5.74
N ARG A 83 16.49 7.01 -5.88
CA ARG A 83 15.05 6.68 -5.88
C ARG A 83 14.71 5.71 -7.00
N ARG A 84 15.27 5.94 -8.20
CA ARG A 84 15.09 5.06 -9.35
C ARG A 84 15.64 3.66 -9.09
N PHE A 85 16.83 3.57 -8.50
CA PHE A 85 17.41 2.29 -8.09
C PHE A 85 16.52 1.58 -7.05
N ILE A 86 16.06 2.29 -6.02
CA ILE A 86 15.22 1.72 -4.97
C ILE A 86 13.91 1.16 -5.55
N ILE A 87 13.17 1.96 -6.33
CA ILE A 87 11.88 1.51 -6.85
C ILE A 87 12.03 0.35 -7.85
N GLN A 88 13.10 0.32 -8.66
CA GLN A 88 13.28 -0.71 -9.69
C GLN A 88 13.93 -1.98 -9.16
N GLN A 89 14.91 -1.86 -8.27
CA GLN A 89 15.75 -3.00 -7.84
C GLN A 89 15.35 -3.57 -6.49
N VAL A 90 14.71 -2.78 -5.62
CA VAL A 90 14.27 -3.24 -4.29
C VAL A 90 12.78 -3.59 -4.33
N PHE A 91 11.94 -2.66 -4.78
CA PHE A 91 10.49 -2.84 -4.76
C PHE A 91 9.89 -3.38 -6.06
N ASN A 92 10.62 -3.24 -7.17
CA ASN A 92 10.12 -3.49 -8.53
C ASN A 92 8.75 -2.83 -8.80
N GLY A 93 8.57 -1.60 -8.31
CA GLY A 93 7.29 -0.90 -8.30
C GLY A 93 6.73 -0.60 -9.69
N VAL A 94 5.40 -0.60 -9.78
CA VAL A 94 4.68 -0.23 -11.00
C VAL A 94 4.60 1.30 -11.05
N LEU A 95 5.28 1.90 -12.02
CA LEU A 95 5.33 3.35 -12.17
C LEU A 95 4.22 3.83 -13.11
N ILE A 96 3.38 4.73 -12.61
CA ILE A 96 2.28 5.35 -13.36
C ILE A 96 2.55 6.84 -13.47
N ALA A 97 2.49 7.40 -14.68
CA ALA A 97 2.63 8.83 -14.89
C ALA A 97 1.28 9.54 -14.65
N ARG A 98 1.26 10.58 -13.82
CA ARG A 98 0.03 11.30 -13.46
C ARG A 98 -0.45 12.27 -14.54
N GLN A 99 0.48 12.80 -15.35
CA GLN A 99 0.18 13.89 -16.29
C GLN A 99 0.13 13.46 -17.76
N SER A 100 0.66 12.28 -18.11
CA SER A 100 0.82 11.86 -19.50
C SER A 100 0.02 10.62 -19.89
N GLU A 101 -0.64 9.95 -18.94
CA GLU A 101 -1.37 8.70 -19.19
C GLU A 101 -2.83 8.84 -18.77
N SER A 102 -3.74 8.27 -19.56
CA SER A 102 -5.16 8.25 -19.22
C SER A 102 -5.41 7.32 -18.03
N PRO A 103 -6.46 7.54 -17.22
CA PRO A 103 -6.84 6.62 -16.15
C PRO A 103 -6.94 5.15 -16.61
N GLU A 104 -7.42 4.90 -17.83
CA GLU A 104 -7.54 3.56 -18.42
C GLU A 104 -6.18 2.90 -18.65
N THR A 105 -5.17 3.69 -19.04
CA THR A 105 -3.79 3.22 -19.21
C THR A 105 -3.20 2.77 -17.88
N ALA A 106 -3.41 3.57 -16.82
CA ALA A 106 -3.01 3.23 -15.46
C ALA A 106 -3.66 1.92 -14.98
N ILE A 107 -4.96 1.74 -15.22
CA ILE A 107 -5.65 0.48 -14.88
C ILE A 107 -5.05 -0.69 -15.68
N THR A 108 -4.82 -0.52 -16.99
CA THR A 108 -4.26 -1.58 -17.84
C THR A 108 -2.89 -2.03 -17.36
N LEU A 109 -2.00 -1.08 -16.99
CA LEU A 109 -0.68 -1.38 -16.45
C LEU A 109 -0.77 -2.14 -15.11
N MET A 110 -1.70 -1.74 -14.23
CA MET A 110 -1.94 -2.45 -12.98
C MET A 110 -2.51 -3.86 -13.20
N SER A 111 -3.46 -4.02 -14.11
CA SER A 111 -4.03 -5.33 -14.48
C SER A 111 -2.95 -6.28 -15.01
N GLU A 112 -2.05 -5.81 -15.88
CA GLU A 112 -0.95 -6.64 -16.38
C GLU A 112 0.02 -7.04 -15.26
N ALA A 113 0.35 -6.11 -14.36
CA ALA A 113 1.19 -6.42 -13.20
C ALA A 113 0.53 -7.44 -12.26
N LEU A 114 -0.80 -7.38 -12.08
CA LEU A 114 -1.56 -8.31 -11.23
C LEU A 114 -1.55 -9.76 -11.71
N ARG A 115 -1.21 -10.01 -12.98
CA ARG A 115 -1.05 -11.37 -13.52
C ARG A 115 0.12 -12.12 -12.90
N HIS A 116 1.07 -11.39 -12.32
CA HIS A 116 2.32 -11.95 -11.81
C HIS A 116 2.62 -11.55 -10.36
N HIS A 117 2.02 -10.47 -9.88
CA HIS A 117 2.36 -9.84 -8.62
C HIS A 117 1.13 -9.36 -7.87
N SER A 118 1.29 -9.14 -6.57
CA SER A 118 0.34 -8.36 -5.78
C SER A 118 0.70 -6.88 -5.83
N LEU A 119 -0.27 -6.00 -5.63
CA LEU A 119 -0.06 -4.55 -5.70
C LEU A 119 -0.35 -3.88 -4.36
N ILE A 120 0.38 -2.80 -4.06
CA ILE A 120 -0.01 -1.83 -3.03
C ILE A 120 -0.51 -0.58 -3.72
N ILE A 121 -1.73 -0.15 -3.41
CA ILE A 121 -2.34 1.07 -3.95
C ILE A 121 -2.87 1.98 -2.85
N PHE A 122 -3.00 3.25 -3.18
CA PHE A 122 -3.61 4.27 -2.33
C PHE A 122 -4.80 4.88 -3.08
N PRO A 123 -6.04 4.40 -2.84
CA PRO A 123 -7.20 4.75 -3.66
C PRO A 123 -7.62 6.22 -3.54
N GLU A 124 -7.14 6.96 -2.53
CA GLU A 124 -7.30 8.43 -2.42
C GLU A 124 -6.57 9.18 -3.54
N GLY A 125 -5.51 8.59 -4.10
CA GLY A 125 -4.68 9.16 -5.18
C GLY A 125 -3.77 10.32 -4.76
N THR A 126 -3.87 10.80 -3.53
CA THR A 126 -3.03 11.82 -2.93
C THR A 126 -2.89 11.57 -1.43
N ARG A 127 -1.91 12.20 -0.79
CA ARG A 127 -1.78 12.18 0.67
C ARG A 127 -2.86 13.05 1.28
N ASN A 128 -3.60 12.48 2.21
CA ASN A 128 -4.41 13.19 3.19
C ASN A 128 -3.51 13.97 4.14
N THR A 129 -3.78 15.26 4.28
CA THR A 129 -3.05 16.15 5.20
C THR A 129 -3.98 16.87 6.16
N ASP A 130 -5.27 16.51 6.16
CA ASP A 130 -6.27 17.05 7.06
C ASP A 130 -6.39 16.11 8.25
N GLU A 131 -6.10 16.62 9.45
CA GLU A 131 -6.16 15.84 10.70
C GLU A 131 -7.61 15.61 11.17
N ASN A 132 -8.58 16.38 10.66
CA ASN A 132 -10.00 16.25 11.00
C ASN A 132 -10.73 15.24 10.11
N GLN A 133 -10.08 14.83 9.01
CA GLN A 133 -10.64 13.87 8.08
C GLN A 133 -9.78 12.60 8.11
N PRO A 134 -10.28 11.46 8.60
CA PRO A 134 -9.47 10.25 8.69
C PRO A 134 -9.10 9.67 7.32
N LEU A 135 -9.93 9.93 6.29
CA LEU A 135 -9.77 9.35 4.95
C LEU A 135 -10.40 10.25 3.88
N LEU A 136 -9.68 10.50 2.78
CA LEU A 136 -10.22 11.20 1.60
C LEU A 136 -11.13 10.28 0.78
N PRO A 137 -12.02 10.84 -0.06
CA PRO A 137 -12.84 10.04 -0.97
C PRO A 137 -12.00 9.21 -1.93
N PHE A 138 -12.34 7.92 -2.08
CA PHE A 138 -11.69 7.04 -3.03
C PHE A 138 -11.95 7.46 -4.47
N LYS A 139 -10.92 7.35 -5.31
CA LYS A 139 -11.04 7.48 -6.76
C LYS A 139 -11.63 6.20 -7.35
N SER A 140 -12.34 6.33 -8.47
CA SER A 140 -12.98 5.21 -9.18
C SER A 140 -12.01 4.18 -9.75
N GLY A 141 -10.71 4.45 -9.77
CA GLY A 141 -9.71 3.53 -10.33
C GLY A 141 -9.70 2.16 -9.65
N ILE A 142 -9.93 2.09 -8.34
CA ILE A 142 -10.03 0.80 -7.62
C ILE A 142 -11.20 -0.06 -8.11
N TYR A 143 -12.34 0.57 -8.44
CA TYR A 143 -13.49 -0.13 -9.01
C TYR A 143 -13.20 -0.68 -10.40
N TYR A 144 -12.62 0.12 -11.29
CA TYR A 144 -12.31 -0.34 -12.64
C TYR A 144 -11.22 -1.41 -12.65
N LEU A 145 -10.26 -1.34 -11.72
CA LEU A 145 -9.28 -2.40 -11.53
C LEU A 145 -9.96 -3.71 -11.09
N ALA A 146 -10.90 -3.64 -10.15
CA ALA A 146 -11.67 -4.82 -9.71
C ALA A 146 -12.54 -5.38 -10.84
N GLN A 147 -13.17 -4.52 -11.63
CA GLN A 147 -13.99 -4.92 -12.77
C GLN A 147 -13.18 -5.64 -13.87
N GLN A 148 -11.96 -5.18 -14.14
CA GLN A 148 -11.07 -5.84 -15.11
C GLN A 148 -10.46 -7.14 -14.58
N ASN A 149 -10.43 -7.34 -13.27
CA ASN A 149 -9.79 -8.47 -12.62
C ASN A 149 -10.72 -9.10 -11.57
N PRO A 150 -11.83 -9.75 -11.99
CA PRO A 150 -12.89 -10.21 -11.09
C PRO A 150 -12.43 -11.24 -10.04
N ASP A 151 -11.37 -11.98 -10.33
CA ASP A 151 -10.82 -12.99 -9.42
C ASP A 151 -9.92 -12.41 -8.32
N ILE A 152 -9.52 -11.15 -8.45
CA ILE A 152 -8.58 -10.48 -7.55
C ILE A 152 -9.29 -10.00 -6.28
N GLU A 153 -8.64 -10.29 -5.16
CA GLU A 153 -9.10 -9.82 -3.85
C GLU A 153 -8.39 -8.52 -3.46
N PHE A 154 -9.18 -7.63 -2.88
CA PHE A 154 -8.78 -6.33 -2.36
C PHE A 154 -8.71 -6.42 -0.85
N VAL A 155 -7.56 -6.11 -0.28
CA VAL A 155 -7.29 -6.28 1.15
C VAL A 155 -7.12 -4.89 1.77
N PRO A 156 -8.03 -4.44 2.65
CA PRO A 156 -7.88 -3.17 3.34
C PRO A 156 -6.72 -3.23 4.34
N ILE A 157 -5.91 -2.18 4.36
CA ILE A 157 -4.82 -2.02 5.32
C ILE A 157 -4.90 -0.62 5.93
N TRP A 158 -5.19 -0.53 7.22
CA TRP A 158 -5.14 0.74 7.94
C TRP A 158 -3.75 0.96 8.51
N ILE A 159 -3.22 2.15 8.27
CA ILE A 159 -1.97 2.65 8.82
C ILE A 159 -2.32 3.71 9.86
N ASP A 160 -2.00 3.43 11.11
CA ASP A 160 -2.22 4.34 12.22
C ASP A 160 -0.94 5.08 12.62
N ASN A 161 -1.10 6.28 13.17
CA ASN A 161 -0.06 7.08 13.84
C ASN A 161 1.15 7.56 13.01
N ILE A 162 1.17 7.40 11.68
CA ILE A 162 2.35 7.82 10.90
C ILE A 162 2.55 9.34 10.82
N SER A 163 1.48 10.14 10.91
CA SER A 163 1.53 11.61 10.93
C SER A 163 2.33 12.15 12.12
N HIS A 164 2.32 11.43 13.25
CA HIS A 164 3.04 11.80 14.47
C HIS A 164 4.52 11.37 14.46
N VAL A 165 4.87 10.33 13.71
CA VAL A 165 6.24 9.78 13.61
C VAL A 165 7.16 10.67 12.76
N LEU A 166 6.61 11.32 11.73
CA LEU A 166 7.32 12.29 10.87
C LEU A 166 6.56 13.63 10.76
N PRO A 167 6.54 14.46 11.82
CA PRO A 167 5.91 15.77 11.79
C PRO A 167 6.56 16.66 10.73
N LYS A 168 5.75 17.44 10.00
CA LYS A 168 6.26 18.40 9.01
C LYS A 168 7.31 19.32 9.64
N GLY A 169 8.52 19.36 9.07
CA GLY A 169 9.60 20.26 9.48
C GLY A 169 10.66 19.68 10.43
N LYS A 170 10.56 18.41 10.85
CA LYS A 170 11.61 17.73 11.64
C LYS A 170 12.44 16.78 10.77
N TRP A 171 13.77 16.83 10.92
CA TRP A 171 14.73 16.02 10.15
C TRP A 171 15.00 14.64 10.77
N LEU A 172 14.68 14.46 12.05
CA LEU A 172 14.88 13.21 12.78
C LEU A 172 13.52 12.57 13.09
N PRO A 173 13.26 11.31 12.70
CA PRO A 173 12.05 10.60 13.08
C PRO A 173 12.03 10.41 14.60
N ILE A 174 10.91 10.69 15.23
CA ILE A 174 10.70 10.37 16.65
C ILE A 174 10.25 8.91 16.68
N PRO A 175 10.93 8.01 17.42
CA PRO A 175 10.47 6.64 17.57
C PRO A 175 9.08 6.65 18.21
N LEU A 176 8.08 6.38 17.40
CA LEU A 176 6.67 6.31 17.77
C LEU A 176 6.12 5.04 17.16
N LEU A 177 5.25 4.37 17.91
CA LEU A 177 4.60 3.16 17.47
C LEU A 177 3.63 3.51 16.34
N CYS A 178 3.95 3.08 15.12
CA CYS A 178 2.97 2.97 14.05
C CYS A 178 2.31 1.60 14.16
N ASP A 179 1.00 1.55 14.02
CA ASP A 179 0.27 0.29 13.90
C ASP A 179 -0.24 0.09 12.48
N VAL A 180 -0.25 -1.18 12.05
CA VAL A 180 -0.79 -1.56 10.75
C VAL A 180 -1.77 -2.71 10.94
N TYR A 181 -3.02 -2.44 10.58
CA TYR A 181 -4.12 -3.39 10.68
C TYR A 181 -4.47 -3.90 9.29
N ILE A 182 -4.47 -5.21 9.10
CA ILE A 182 -4.83 -5.86 7.84
C ILE A 182 -6.22 -6.47 8.03
N GLY A 183 -7.17 -6.07 7.21
CA GLY A 183 -8.54 -6.58 7.26
C GLY A 183 -8.79 -7.76 6.32
N GLU A 184 -10.03 -8.22 6.31
CA GLU A 184 -10.43 -9.35 5.49
C GLU A 184 -10.48 -8.99 3.99
N PRO A 185 -10.04 -9.89 3.10
CA PRO A 185 -10.11 -9.67 1.66
C PRO A 185 -11.56 -9.56 1.16
N LEU A 186 -11.77 -8.73 0.14
CA LEU A 186 -13.05 -8.57 -0.52
C LEU A 186 -12.90 -8.56 -2.05
N LYS A 187 -13.92 -9.03 -2.77
CA LYS A 187 -14.01 -8.97 -4.23
C LYS A 187 -15.10 -8.00 -4.66
N LEU A 188 -15.05 -7.57 -5.92
CA LEU A 188 -16.21 -6.93 -6.56
C LEU A 188 -17.31 -7.99 -6.69
N ALA A 189 -18.51 -7.70 -6.18
CA ALA A 189 -19.63 -8.62 -6.30
C ALA A 189 -20.29 -8.53 -7.69
N ASP A 190 -20.96 -9.60 -8.10
CA ASP A 190 -21.68 -9.63 -9.37
C ASP A 190 -22.72 -8.50 -9.44
N ASN A 191 -22.67 -7.72 -10.52
CA ASN A 191 -23.54 -6.55 -10.75
C ASN A 191 -23.46 -5.47 -9.66
N GLU A 192 -22.40 -5.44 -8.86
CA GLU A 192 -22.21 -4.39 -7.86
C GLU A 192 -21.95 -3.03 -8.54
N ALA A 193 -22.79 -2.05 -8.21
CA ALA A 193 -22.64 -0.71 -8.75
C ALA A 193 -21.35 -0.05 -8.24
N LYS A 194 -20.72 0.78 -9.09
CA LYS A 194 -19.48 1.51 -8.76
C LYS A 194 -19.51 2.19 -7.39
N GLN A 195 -20.56 2.93 -7.08
CA GLN A 195 -20.64 3.66 -5.81
C GLN A 195 -20.72 2.70 -4.61
N ALA A 196 -21.51 1.62 -4.73
CA ALA A 196 -21.63 0.62 -3.67
C ALA A 196 -20.28 -0.05 -3.36
N PHE A 197 -19.49 -0.39 -4.39
CA PHE A 197 -18.15 -0.93 -4.20
C PHE A 197 -17.19 0.07 -3.53
N LEU A 198 -17.22 1.34 -3.96
CA LEU A 198 -16.40 2.39 -3.35
C LEU A 198 -16.78 2.60 -1.87
N ASP A 199 -18.08 2.63 -1.56
CA ASP A 199 -18.55 2.80 -0.19
C ASP A 199 -18.16 1.60 0.68
N ARG A 200 -18.33 0.37 0.17
CA ARG A 200 -17.98 -0.85 0.90
C ARG A 200 -16.48 -0.98 1.15
N THR A 201 -15.65 -0.67 0.16
CA THR A 201 -14.18 -0.68 0.31
C THR A 201 -13.70 0.41 1.25
N THR A 202 -14.31 1.60 1.21
CA THR A 202 -14.04 2.70 2.14
C THR A 202 -14.41 2.31 3.57
N ASN A 203 -15.61 1.76 3.77
CA ASN A 203 -16.08 1.32 5.09
C ASN A 203 -15.25 0.17 5.65
N ALA A 204 -14.83 -0.78 4.81
CA ALA A 204 -13.94 -1.87 5.24
C ALA A 204 -12.59 -1.36 5.71
N LEU A 205 -12.06 -0.29 5.10
CA LEU A 205 -10.82 0.35 5.55
C LEU A 205 -11.04 1.16 6.85
N LEU A 206 -12.13 1.93 6.94
CA LEU A 206 -12.47 2.70 8.14
C LEU A 206 -12.75 1.81 9.35
N ALA A 207 -13.33 0.61 9.16
CA ALA A 207 -13.59 -0.34 10.24
C ALA A 207 -12.31 -0.83 10.94
N LEU A 208 -11.15 -0.67 10.30
CA LEU A 208 -9.84 -1.00 10.89
C LEU A 208 -9.26 0.16 11.71
N ASN A 209 -9.86 1.35 11.66
CA ASN A 209 -9.46 2.49 12.48
C ASN A 209 -10.00 2.36 13.91
N LEU A 210 -9.24 1.70 14.78
CA LEU A 210 -9.65 1.41 16.15
C LEU A 210 -9.85 2.66 17.03
N ASN A 211 -9.25 3.80 16.68
CA ASN A 211 -9.36 5.05 17.45
C ASN A 211 -10.77 5.66 17.41
N GLN A 212 -11.63 5.27 16.45
CA GLN A 212 -13.04 5.66 16.45
C GLN A 212 -13.91 4.83 17.41
N THR A 213 -13.39 3.70 17.90
CA THR A 213 -14.13 2.82 18.83
C THR A 213 -14.03 3.31 20.28
N GLU A 214 -13.01 4.10 20.64
CA GLU A 214 -12.78 4.60 22.00
C GLU A 214 -13.49 5.92 22.31
N GLU A 215 -13.95 6.67 21.31
CA GLU A 215 -14.68 7.95 21.48
C GLU A 215 -16.21 7.80 21.53
N LYS A 216 -16.73 6.67 22.02
CA LYS A 216 -18.17 6.53 22.28
C LYS A 216 -18.45 6.67 23.79
N PRO A 217 -18.88 7.85 24.28
CA PRO A 217 -19.41 7.97 25.65
C PRO A 217 -20.73 7.19 25.82
#